data_AF-A0A399UBI3-F1
#
_entry.id   AF-A0A399UBI3-F1
#
_cell.length_a   1.000
_cell.length_b   1.000
_cell.length_c   1.000
_cell.angle_alpha   90.00
_cell.angle_beta   90.00
_cell.angle_gamma   90.00
#
_symmetry.space_group_name_H-M   'P 1'
#
loop_
_entity.id
_entity.type
_entity.pdbx_description
1 polymer ?
#
loop_
_entity_poly.entity_id
_entity_poly.type
_entity_poly.pdbx_seq_one_letter_code
_entity_poly.pdbx_strand_id
1 'polypeptide(L)' 'MCEISRMTQTEICEKSTLAKALKDRVGISTSYAHEIAHGQRTPSLRLAVKIEQVLGIAPARWVSPANDTSPASEAA' A
#
# COMPACT_ATOMS: atom_id res chain seq x y z
N MET A 1 -22.59 23.21 -14.79
CA MET A 1 -22.46 22.02 -13.92
C MET A 1 -21.00 21.67 -13.92
N CYS A 2 -20.24 22.10 -12.89
CA CYS A 2 -18.81 21.85 -12.84
C CYS A 2 -18.59 20.35 -12.70
N GLU A 3 -18.04 19.75 -13.75
CA GLU A 3 -17.55 18.40 -13.80
C GLU A 3 -16.51 18.26 -12.68
N ILE A 4 -16.82 17.46 -11.65
CA ILE A 4 -15.88 17.10 -10.58
C ILE A 4 -14.93 16.08 -11.21
N SER A 5 -14.06 16.60 -12.08
CA SER A 5 -13.09 15.87 -12.86
C SER A 5 -12.02 15.34 -11.90
N ARG A 6 -12.13 14.05 -11.57
CA ARG A 6 -11.06 13.12 -11.14
C ARG A 6 -9.98 13.71 -10.21
N MET A 7 -10.31 13.94 -8.94
CA MET A 7 -9.36 14.48 -7.96
C MET A 7 -8.58 13.42 -7.13
N THR A 8 -8.50 12.16 -7.55
CA THR A 8 -7.73 11.13 -6.80
C THR A 8 -6.82 10.26 -7.67
N GLN A 9 -6.58 10.64 -8.93
CA GLN A 9 -5.72 9.86 -9.81
C GLN A 9 -4.40 10.57 -10.05
N THR A 10 -3.32 9.86 -9.69
CA THR A 10 -1.91 10.05 -10.07
C THR A 10 -1.11 10.88 -9.06
N GLU A 11 0.11 10.45 -8.73
CA GLU A 11 1.09 11.06 -7.78
C GLU A 11 1.26 10.43 -6.39
N ILE A 12 0.86 9.18 -6.18
CA ILE A 12 1.62 8.31 -5.25
C ILE A 12 2.58 7.48 -6.10
N CYS A 13 3.40 8.16 -6.93
CA CYS A 13 4.30 7.50 -7.88
C CYS A 13 5.76 7.44 -7.42
N GLU A 14 6.02 7.77 -6.15
CA GLU A 14 7.31 7.45 -5.53
C GLU A 14 7.09 6.55 -4.32
N LYS A 15 7.65 5.34 -4.39
CA LYS A 15 7.77 4.42 -3.24
C LYS A 15 8.42 5.12 -2.04
N SER A 16 9.27 6.11 -2.31
CA SER A 16 9.87 7.01 -1.32
C SER A 16 8.84 7.77 -0.48
N THR A 17 7.80 8.32 -1.11
CA THR A 17 6.73 9.06 -0.43
C THR A 17 5.85 8.13 0.40
N LEU A 18 5.55 6.93 -0.10
CA LEU A 18 4.81 5.91 0.65
C LEU A 18 5.58 5.52 1.93
N ALA A 19 6.86 5.18 1.83
CA ALA A 19 7.68 4.83 3.00
C ALA A 19 7.72 5.96 4.04
N LYS A 20 7.82 7.22 3.59
CA LYS A 20 7.78 8.39 4.47
C LYS A 20 6.44 8.53 5.17
N ALA A 21 5.33 8.34 4.45
CA ALA A 21 4.00 8.46 5.02
C ALA A 21 3.65 7.31 5.97
N LEU A 22 4.14 6.09 5.69
CA LEU A 22 4.08 4.98 6.62
C LEU A 22 4.84 5.29 7.91
N LYS A 23 6.05 5.84 7.82
CA LYS A 23 6.81 6.26 9.01
C LYS A 23 6.05 7.31 9.82
N ASP A 24 5.63 8.39 9.16
CA ASP A 24 5.07 9.58 9.81
C ASP A 24 3.66 9.33 10.38
N ARG A 25 2.80 8.66 9.60
CA ARG A 25 1.40 8.45 9.97
C ARG A 25 1.14 7.16 10.72
N VAL A 26 1.88 6.09 10.39
CA VAL A 26 1.65 4.75 10.97
C VAL A 26 2.57 4.50 12.15
N GLY A 27 3.75 5.14 12.18
CA GLY A 27 4.72 5.05 13.26
C GLY A 27 5.64 3.84 13.16
N ILE A 28 5.95 3.38 11.95
CA ILE A 28 6.86 2.24 11.72
C ILE A 28 8.28 2.68 11.38
N SER A 29 9.26 1.82 11.66
CA SER A 29 10.68 2.07 11.36
C SER A 29 10.93 2.30 9.87
N THR A 30 11.89 3.15 9.55
CA THR A 30 12.29 3.50 8.17
C THR A 30 12.60 2.28 7.31
N SER A 31 13.38 1.32 7.82
CA SER A 31 13.72 0.09 7.09
C SER A 31 12.46 -0.71 6.75
N TYR A 32 11.57 -0.90 7.73
CA TYR A 32 10.34 -1.66 7.55
C TYR A 32 9.35 -0.96 6.62
N ALA A 33 9.24 0.37 6.70
CA ALA A 33 8.44 1.17 5.78
C ALA A 33 8.94 1.06 4.33
N HIS A 34 10.25 1.03 4.13
CA HIS A 34 10.87 0.83 2.83
C HIS A 34 10.64 -0.58 2.30
N GLU A 35 10.76 -1.60 3.15
CA GLU A 35 10.44 -2.99 2.80
C GLU A 35 8.97 -3.13 2.35
N ILE A 36 8.02 -2.53 3.07
CA ILE A 36 6.60 -2.52 2.69
C ILE A 36 6.39 -1.75 1.39
N ALA A 37 7.00 -0.56 1.23
CA ALA A 37 6.83 0.25 0.02
C ALA A 37 7.43 -0.40 -1.24
N HIS A 38 8.42 -1.28 -1.07
CA HIS A 38 8.98 -2.10 -2.14
C HIS A 38 8.26 -3.44 -2.32
N GLY A 39 7.26 -3.75 -1.48
CA GLY A 39 6.55 -5.03 -1.50
C GLY A 39 7.43 -6.22 -1.09
N GLN A 40 8.53 -5.97 -0.39
CA GLN A 40 9.46 -6.99 0.14
C GLN A 40 8.89 -7.67 1.39
N ARG A 41 8.05 -6.95 2.15
CA ARG A 41 7.41 -7.47 3.36
C ARG A 41 5.92 -7.26 3.32
N THR A 42 5.20 -8.33 3.60
CA THR A 42 3.76 -8.30 3.85
C THR A 42 3.54 -7.87 5.31
N PRO A 43 2.91 -6.71 5.56
CA PRO A 43 2.56 -6.32 6.91
C PRO A 43 1.40 -7.17 7.45
N SER A 44 1.21 -7.16 8.77
CA SER A 44 0.04 -7.81 9.37
C SER A 44 -1.27 -7.19 8.88
N LEU A 45 -2.35 -7.97 8.83
CA LEU A 45 -3.67 -7.50 8.38
C LEU A 45 -4.11 -6.21 9.08
N ARG A 46 -3.90 -6.11 10.40
CA ARG A 46 -4.20 -4.88 11.16
C ARG A 46 -3.45 -3.66 10.66
N LEU A 47 -2.19 -3.84 10.27
CA LEU A 47 -1.36 -2.76 9.77
C LEU A 47 -1.76 -2.38 8.34
N ALA A 48 -2.07 -3.37 7.49
CA ALA A 48 -2.60 -3.12 6.14
C ALA A 48 -3.89 -2.30 6.17
N VAL A 49 -4.85 -2.66 7.03
CA VAL A 49 -6.09 -1.90 7.23
C VAL A 49 -5.81 -0.49 7.75
N LYS A 50 -4.88 -0.35 8.71
CA LYS A 50 -4.48 0.97 9.24
C LYS A 50 -3.87 1.85 8.14
N ILE A 51 -3.03 1.29 7.27
CA ILE A 51 -2.43 1.98 6.13
C ILE A 51 -3.52 2.46 5.17
N GLU A 52 -4.47 1.58 4.83
CA GLU A 52 -5.61 1.92 3.98
C GLU A 52 -6.46 3.04 4.58
N GLN A 53 -6.79 2.97 5.87
CA GLN A 53 -7.59 4.01 6.54
C GLN A 53 -6.89 5.37 6.61
N VAL A 54 -5.56 5.35 6.81
CA VAL A 54 -4.77 6.57 7.00
C VAL A 54 -4.39 7.23 5.67
N LEU A 55 -4.05 6.41 4.67
CA LEU A 55 -3.54 6.88 3.38
C LEU A 55 -4.59 6.82 2.26
N GLY A 56 -5.69 6.09 2.45
CA GLY A 56 -6.67 5.82 1.40
C GLY A 56 -6.14 4.90 0.30
N ILE A 57 -5.07 4.13 0.58
CA ILE A 57 -4.39 3.29 -0.41
C ILE A 57 -4.68 1.82 -0.12
N ALA A 58 -5.36 1.17 -1.05
CA ALA A 58 -5.62 -0.26 -0.98
C ALA A 58 -4.32 -1.08 -0.87
N PRO A 59 -4.29 -2.15 -0.05
CA PRO A 59 -3.12 -3.00 0.13
C PRO A 59 -2.60 -3.62 -1.16
N ALA A 60 -3.48 -3.89 -2.12
CA ALA A 60 -3.11 -4.37 -3.45
C ALA A 60 -2.17 -3.44 -4.23
N ARG A 61 -2.05 -2.16 -3.84
CA ARG A 61 -1.24 -1.17 -4.55
C ARG A 61 0.22 -1.12 -4.08
N TRP A 62 0.51 -1.69 -2.92
CA TRP A 62 1.84 -1.64 -2.30
C TRP A 62 2.32 -3.00 -1.76
N VAL A 63 1.45 -3.99 -1.60
CA VAL A 63 1.84 -5.39 -1.44
C VAL A 63 2.19 -5.96 -2.81
N SER A 64 3.41 -6.47 -2.97
CA SER A 64 3.77 -7.22 -4.17
C SER A 64 3.27 -8.67 -4.01
N PRO A 65 2.65 -9.29 -5.03
CA PRO A 65 2.15 -10.66 -4.95
C PRO A 65 3.25 -11.74 -4.90
N ALA A 66 4.50 -11.38 -4.62
CA ALA A 66 5.66 -12.22 -4.88
C ALA A 66 6.13 -13.09 -3.70
N ASN A 67 5.57 -12.99 -2.50
CA ASN A 67 6.07 -13.79 -1.37
C ASN A 67 4.98 -14.59 -0.63
N ASP A 68 4.77 -15.76 -1.21
CA ASP A 68 4.45 -17.06 -0.63
C ASP A 68 2.99 -17.59 -0.65
N THR A 69 2.93 -18.76 -1.28
CA THR A 69 1.92 -19.83 -1.29
C THR A 69 0.57 -19.62 -2.00
N SER A 70 0.61 -20.04 -3.27
CA SER A 70 -0.39 -20.90 -3.94
C SER A 70 -1.53 -20.23 -4.75
N PRO A 71 -1.84 -20.77 -5.95
CA PRO A 71 -2.84 -20.27 -6.87
C PRO A 71 -4.25 -20.58 -6.36
N ALA A 72 -5.01 -19.56 -6.02
CA ALA A 72 -6.43 -19.72 -5.78
C ALA A 72 -7.19 -19.64 -7.12
N SER A 73 -7.32 -20.80 -7.76
CA SER A 73 -8.59 -21.31 -8.30
C SER A 73 -9.39 -20.37 -9.22
N GLU A 74 -9.03 -20.30 -10.50
CA GLU A 74 -10.06 -20.24 -11.55
C GLU A 74 -10.54 -21.68 -11.79
N ALA A 75 -11.63 -22.02 -11.11
CA ALA A 75 -12.43 -23.19 -11.37
C ALA A 75 -13.77 -22.74 -11.96
N ALA A 76 -14.17 -23.44 -13.02
CA ALA A 76 -15.42 -23.39 -13.80
C ALA A 76 -15.43 -22.44 -15.01
#